data_AF-A0A2H6FSG0-F1
#
_entry.id   AF-A0A2H6FSG0-F1
#
_cell.length_a   1.000
_cell.length_b   1.000
_cell.length_c   1.000
_cell.angle_alpha   90.00
_cell.angle_beta   90.00
_cell.angle_gamma   90.00
#
_symmetry.space_group_name_H-M   'P 1'
#
loop_
_entity.id
_entity.type
_entity.pdbx_description
1 polymer ?
#
loop_
_entity_poly.entity_id
_entity_poly.type
_entity_poly.pdbx_seq_one_letter_code
_entity_poly.pdbx_strand_id
1 'polypeptide(L)'
;MNLIDKCECGLSYVAGHPDNEERHRIVHEEYLNGPQLSVFTTGEKVAEVDEFAVVRVSDESTEEVRSAAAKLARAAHYSTPGDSIGYDGSTGHELIVYALLHGEHAIGYLLIGKTRRSWCLRWIGQGKAELISKEANLDERIVIARIWIAKNYQRKGLARRLIEVVATTEKQEVSNMTYQLRFTAAGTCLIQALVPDTWYGDGDAFDLQDILERSS
;
A
#
# COMPACT_ATOMS: atom_id res chain seq x y z
N MET A 1 -35.11 12.38 8.47
CA MET A 1 -34.19 11.35 8.97
C MET A 1 -33.11 11.23 7.90
N ASN A 2 -31.95 11.85 8.09
CA ASN A 2 -30.88 11.82 7.10
C ASN A 2 -30.17 10.46 7.23
N LEU A 3 -30.38 9.57 6.26
CA LEU A 3 -29.62 8.34 6.17
C LEU A 3 -28.18 8.70 5.77
N ILE A 4 -27.22 8.25 6.57
CA ILE A 4 -25.81 8.28 6.19
C ILE A 4 -25.62 7.11 5.26
N ASP A 5 -25.27 7.40 4.00
CA ASP A 5 -24.97 6.38 3.00
C ASP A 5 -23.46 6.08 3.01
N LYS A 6 -23.09 4.84 2.71
CA LYS A 6 -21.70 4.39 2.61
C LYS A 6 -21.40 3.89 1.21
N CYS A 7 -20.42 4.50 0.55
CA CYS A 7 -19.97 4.11 -0.78
C CYS A 7 -18.86 3.05 -0.74
N GLU A 8 -18.65 2.32 -1.84
CA GLU A 8 -17.54 1.38 -2.01
C GLU A 8 -16.15 2.04 -1.97
N CYS A 9 -16.07 3.35 -2.25
CA CYS A 9 -14.84 4.13 -2.06
C CYS A 9 -14.49 4.32 -0.57
N GLY A 10 -15.37 3.87 0.33
CA GLY A 10 -15.24 3.89 1.78
C GLY A 10 -15.67 5.19 2.46
N LEU A 11 -16.01 6.23 1.69
CA LEU A 11 -16.57 7.46 2.22
C LEU A 11 -18.03 7.28 2.65
N SER A 12 -18.34 7.71 3.87
CA SER A 12 -19.71 7.91 4.35
C SER A 12 -20.14 9.36 4.08
N TYR A 13 -21.34 9.56 3.53
CA TYR A 13 -21.85 10.88 3.16
C TYR A 13 -23.36 11.01 3.40
N VAL A 14 -23.89 12.24 3.38
CA VAL A 14 -25.33 12.51 3.51
C VAL A 14 -25.92 12.78 2.14
N ALA A 15 -26.74 11.86 1.63
CA ALA A 15 -27.40 12.01 0.35
C ALA A 15 -28.36 13.21 0.33
N GLY A 16 -28.41 13.93 -0.79
CA GLY A 16 -29.20 15.14 -0.97
C GLY A 16 -28.59 16.41 -0.37
N HIS A 17 -27.45 16.32 0.34
CA HIS A 17 -26.70 17.50 0.78
C HIS A 17 -25.61 17.86 -0.24
N PRO A 18 -25.69 19.01 -0.94
CA PRO A 18 -24.81 19.34 -2.07
C PRO A 18 -23.30 19.19 -1.78
N ASP A 19 -22.83 19.73 -0.65
CA ASP A 19 -21.40 19.65 -0.31
C ASP A 19 -20.91 18.22 -0.03
N ASN A 20 -21.79 17.36 0.50
CA ASN A 20 -21.45 15.96 0.76
C ASN A 20 -21.43 15.15 -0.53
N GLU A 21 -22.36 15.41 -1.44
CA GLU A 21 -22.40 14.77 -2.75
C GLU A 21 -21.20 15.16 -3.61
N GLU A 22 -20.82 16.44 -3.61
CA GLU A 22 -19.64 16.90 -4.34
C GLU A 22 -18.35 16.29 -3.77
N ARG A 23 -18.21 16.27 -2.45
CA ARG A 23 -17.07 15.59 -1.80
C ARG A 23 -17.04 14.10 -2.13
N HIS A 24 -18.18 13.43 -2.10
CA HIS A 24 -18.29 12.03 -2.47
C HIS A 24 -17.88 11.80 -3.93
N ARG A 25 -18.34 12.63 -4.86
CA ARG A 25 -17.97 12.56 -6.27
C ARG A 25 -16.45 12.66 -6.46
N ILE A 26 -15.80 13.62 -5.80
CA ILE A 26 -14.35 13.79 -5.88
C ILE A 26 -13.61 12.56 -5.34
N VAL A 27 -13.94 12.13 -4.11
CA VAL A 27 -13.26 10.97 -3.49
C VAL A 27 -13.53 9.68 -4.26
N HIS A 28 -14.72 9.52 -4.82
CA HIS A 28 -15.06 8.36 -5.65
C HIS A 28 -14.25 8.35 -6.95
N GLU A 29 -14.08 9.50 -7.59
CA GLU A 29 -13.23 9.63 -8.79
C GLU A 29 -11.75 9.30 -8.48
N GLU A 30 -11.22 9.80 -7.36
CA GLU A 30 -9.86 9.46 -6.90
C GLU A 30 -9.72 7.96 -6.58
N TYR A 31 -10.74 7.34 -6.00
CA TYR A 31 -10.77 5.90 -5.77
C TYR A 31 -10.74 5.09 -7.08
N LEU A 32 -11.50 5.54 -8.08
CA LEU A 32 -11.60 4.87 -9.37
C LEU A 32 -10.31 5.00 -10.19
N ASN A 33 -9.79 6.22 -10.28
CA ASN A 33 -8.79 6.61 -11.28
C ASN A 33 -7.49 7.16 -10.69
N GLY A 34 -7.37 7.26 -9.37
CA GLY A 34 -6.24 7.92 -8.71
C GLY A 34 -6.38 9.45 -8.73
N PRO A 35 -5.85 10.16 -7.72
CA PRO A 35 -5.86 11.62 -7.71
C PRO A 35 -4.96 12.22 -8.80
N GLN A 36 -5.37 13.36 -9.34
CA GLN A 36 -4.54 14.16 -10.26
C GLN A 36 -3.47 14.91 -9.48
N LEU A 37 -2.21 14.53 -9.68
CA LEU A 37 -1.06 15.03 -8.93
C LEU A 37 0.10 15.32 -9.90
N SER A 38 -0.07 16.36 -10.72
CA SER A 38 0.91 16.79 -11.72
C SER A 38 2.29 17.10 -11.16
N VAL A 39 2.39 17.45 -9.86
CA VAL A 39 3.67 17.69 -9.20
C VAL A 39 4.59 16.47 -9.15
N PHE A 40 4.07 15.24 -9.30
CA PHE A 40 4.96 14.08 -9.40
C PHE A 40 5.82 14.07 -10.67
N THR A 41 5.50 14.89 -11.68
CA THR A 41 6.35 15.08 -12.86
C THR A 41 7.71 15.70 -12.55
N THR A 42 7.86 16.37 -11.40
CA THR A 42 9.13 16.92 -10.92
C THR A 42 9.81 16.05 -9.85
N GLY A 43 9.20 14.92 -9.49
CA GLY A 43 9.75 13.97 -8.51
C GLY A 43 10.85 13.06 -9.08
N GLU A 44 11.49 12.28 -8.20
CA GLU A 44 12.52 11.31 -8.59
C GLU A 44 11.89 10.14 -9.34
N LYS A 45 12.02 10.10 -10.67
CA LYS A 45 11.58 8.96 -11.46
C LYS A 45 12.59 7.83 -11.40
N VAL A 46 12.16 6.67 -10.88
CA VAL A 46 13.04 5.51 -10.66
C VAL A 46 12.81 4.37 -11.66
N ALA A 47 11.64 4.31 -12.30
CA ALA A 47 11.34 3.32 -13.32
C ALA A 47 10.24 3.75 -14.29
N GLU A 48 10.15 3.02 -15.40
CA GLU A 48 8.99 2.95 -16.29
C GLU A 48 8.53 1.50 -16.40
N VAL A 49 7.23 1.28 -16.36
CA VAL A 49 6.59 -0.02 -16.54
C VAL A 49 5.51 0.17 -17.59
N ASP A 50 5.80 -0.21 -18.83
CA ASP A 50 4.96 0.09 -20.00
C ASP A 50 4.66 1.60 -20.11
N GLU A 51 3.39 1.99 -20.02
CA GLU A 51 2.91 3.39 -20.05
C GLU A 51 2.91 4.07 -18.67
N PHE A 52 3.35 3.35 -17.62
CA PHE A 52 3.32 3.84 -16.25
C PHE A 52 4.70 4.30 -15.78
N ALA A 53 4.76 5.47 -15.13
CA ALA A 53 5.99 5.94 -14.47
C ALA A 53 5.96 5.60 -12.98
N VAL A 54 7.11 5.26 -12.40
CA VAL A 54 7.25 5.10 -10.94
C VAL A 54 8.10 6.24 -10.40
N VAL A 55 7.53 6.98 -9.47
CA VAL A 55 8.20 8.09 -8.77
C VAL A 55 8.45 7.69 -7.32
N ARG A 56 9.69 7.88 -6.88
CA ARG A 56 10.12 7.67 -5.51
C ARG A 56 10.05 9.00 -4.76
N VAL A 57 9.53 8.93 -3.54
CA VAL A 57 9.35 10.07 -2.64
C VAL A 57 9.97 9.73 -1.30
N SER A 58 11.00 10.49 -0.93
CA SER A 58 11.78 10.34 0.30
C SER A 58 11.82 11.65 1.07
N ASP A 59 12.51 11.67 2.22
CA ASP A 59 12.78 12.88 2.98
C ASP A 59 13.52 13.96 2.17
N GLU A 60 14.31 13.57 1.17
CA GLU A 60 15.08 14.46 0.30
C GLU A 60 14.24 15.11 -0.82
N SER A 61 13.02 14.61 -1.03
CA SER A 61 12.09 15.19 -2.01
C SER A 61 11.64 16.60 -1.60
N THR A 62 11.09 17.38 -2.53
CA THR A 62 10.55 18.71 -2.16
C THR A 62 9.29 18.58 -1.30
N GLU A 63 8.95 19.64 -0.56
CA GLU A 63 7.74 19.67 0.27
C GLU A 63 6.47 19.45 -0.57
N GLU A 64 6.42 19.97 -1.79
CA GLU A 64 5.28 19.83 -2.68
C GLU A 64 5.08 18.38 -3.12
N VAL A 65 6.17 17.67 -3.43
CA VAL A 65 6.13 16.23 -3.80
C VAL A 65 5.71 15.38 -2.60
N ARG A 66 6.25 15.64 -1.40
CA ARG A 66 5.83 14.95 -0.17
C ARG A 66 4.37 15.22 0.18
N SER A 67 3.91 16.46 0.03
CA SER A 67 2.50 16.83 0.25
C SER A 67 1.56 16.14 -0.73
N ALA A 68 1.98 15.96 -1.99
CA ALA A 68 1.24 15.15 -2.96
C ALA A 68 1.22 13.66 -2.61
N ALA A 69 2.34 13.09 -2.16
CA ALA A 69 2.37 11.72 -1.64
C ALA A 69 1.44 11.54 -0.43
N ALA A 70 1.34 12.53 0.46
CA ALA A 70 0.38 12.52 1.57
C ALA A 70 -1.08 12.57 1.08
N LYS A 71 -1.38 13.33 0.01
CA LYS A 71 -2.71 13.31 -0.64
C LYS A 71 -3.02 11.93 -1.22
N LEU A 72 -2.07 11.31 -1.91
CA LEU A 72 -2.20 9.97 -2.45
C LEU A 72 -2.44 8.91 -1.34
N ALA A 73 -1.69 8.98 -0.24
CA ALA A 73 -1.88 8.12 0.92
C ALA A 73 -3.28 8.25 1.52
N ARG A 74 -3.83 9.47 1.59
CA ARG A 74 -5.22 9.71 2.02
C ARG A 74 -6.25 9.09 1.06
N ALA A 75 -6.05 9.23 -0.26
CA ALA A 75 -6.92 8.60 -1.25
C ALA A 75 -6.92 7.07 -1.11
N ALA A 76 -5.74 6.46 -0.92
CA ALA A 76 -5.61 5.03 -0.66
C ALA A 76 -6.35 4.62 0.64
N HIS A 77 -6.16 5.39 1.73
CA HIS A 77 -6.77 5.12 3.03
C HIS A 77 -8.31 5.08 2.99
N TYR A 78 -8.97 5.93 2.19
CA TYR A 78 -10.43 5.89 2.09
C TYR A 78 -10.94 4.51 1.68
N SER A 79 -10.21 3.79 0.81
CA SER A 79 -10.58 2.44 0.37
C SER A 79 -10.30 1.32 1.38
N THR A 80 -9.57 1.61 2.44
CA THR A 80 -9.20 0.67 3.51
C THR A 80 -9.55 1.24 4.89
N PRO A 81 -10.85 1.45 5.18
CA PRO A 81 -11.28 2.04 6.44
C PRO A 81 -10.89 1.16 7.63
N GLY A 82 -10.29 1.75 8.65
CA GLY A 82 -9.80 1.06 9.86
C GLY A 82 -8.28 1.03 10.00
N ASP A 83 -7.57 1.25 8.89
CA ASP A 83 -6.11 1.31 8.84
C ASP A 83 -5.58 2.72 9.08
N SER A 84 -4.37 2.89 9.62
CA SER A 84 -3.70 4.20 9.65
C SER A 84 -3.39 4.71 8.23
N ILE A 85 -3.40 6.03 8.00
CA ILE A 85 -3.04 6.61 6.68
C ILE A 85 -1.62 6.21 6.25
N GLY A 86 -0.71 6.03 7.23
CA GLY A 86 0.64 5.51 7.03
C GLY A 86 1.68 6.56 6.60
N TYR A 87 1.27 7.63 5.89
CA TYR A 87 2.18 8.69 5.45
C TYR A 87 1.47 10.06 5.43
N ASP A 88 2.12 11.10 5.96
CA ASP A 88 1.56 12.45 6.09
C ASP A 88 2.41 13.55 5.43
N GLY A 89 3.58 13.20 4.87
CA GLY A 89 4.48 14.14 4.20
C GLY A 89 5.52 14.80 5.13
N SER A 90 5.51 14.46 6.42
CA SER A 90 6.55 14.87 7.37
C SER A 90 7.90 14.19 7.08
N THR A 91 8.97 14.81 7.55
CA THR A 91 10.36 14.34 7.41
C THR A 91 10.88 13.76 8.72
N GLY A 92 11.99 13.01 8.67
CA GLY A 92 12.61 12.41 9.85
C GLY A 92 12.06 11.03 10.17
N HIS A 93 11.26 10.47 9.26
CA HIS A 93 10.80 9.11 9.29
C HIS A 93 11.49 8.36 8.15
N GLU A 94 12.02 7.16 8.41
CA GLU A 94 12.62 6.32 7.36
C GLU A 94 11.55 5.67 6.45
N LEU A 95 10.55 6.45 6.05
CA LEU A 95 9.46 6.04 5.18
C LEU A 95 9.71 6.55 3.76
N ILE A 96 9.51 5.66 2.79
CA ILE A 96 9.63 5.99 1.37
C ILE A 96 8.32 5.62 0.69
N VAL A 97 7.78 6.54 -0.10
CA VAL A 97 6.59 6.32 -0.90
C VAL A 97 6.99 6.13 -2.36
N TYR A 98 6.42 5.12 -2.99
CA TYR A 98 6.48 4.90 -4.42
C TYR A 98 5.10 5.16 -5.02
N ALA A 99 5.01 6.14 -5.91
CA ALA A 99 3.82 6.50 -6.65
C ALA A 99 3.89 5.94 -8.07
N LEU A 100 2.86 5.19 -8.48
CA LEU A 100 2.69 4.71 -9.86
C LEU A 100 1.79 5.69 -10.61
N LEU A 101 2.27 6.24 -11.71
CA LEU A 101 1.59 7.29 -12.47
C LEU A 101 1.10 6.80 -13.82
N HIS A 102 -0.07 7.30 -14.24
CA HIS A 102 -0.59 7.20 -15.61
C HIS A 102 -1.00 8.61 -16.07
N GLY A 103 -0.16 9.24 -16.90
CA GLY A 103 -0.30 10.67 -17.19
C GLY A 103 -0.14 11.50 -15.90
N GLU A 104 -1.14 12.34 -15.60
CA GLU A 104 -1.17 13.17 -14.39
C GLU A 104 -1.81 12.49 -13.17
N HIS A 105 -2.33 11.27 -13.34
CA HIS A 105 -2.98 10.54 -12.26
C HIS A 105 -2.00 9.64 -11.51
N ALA A 106 -2.01 9.70 -10.19
CA ALA A 106 -1.31 8.75 -9.32
C ALA A 106 -2.22 7.54 -9.02
N ILE A 107 -2.05 6.49 -9.80
CA ILE A 107 -2.93 5.30 -9.82
C ILE A 107 -2.49 4.20 -8.85
N GLY A 108 -1.30 4.32 -8.26
CA GLY A 108 -0.78 3.33 -7.33
C GLY A 108 0.11 3.96 -6.27
N TYR A 109 0.10 3.33 -5.10
CA TYR A 109 0.79 3.78 -3.89
C TYR A 109 1.42 2.57 -3.22
N LEU A 110 2.70 2.65 -2.91
CA LEU A 110 3.40 1.67 -2.11
C LEU A 110 4.26 2.39 -1.06
N LEU A 111 4.02 2.09 0.20
CA LEU A 111 4.77 2.63 1.33
C LEU A 111 5.73 1.56 1.83
N ILE A 112 7.02 1.91 1.90
CA ILE A 112 8.02 1.10 2.59
C ILE A 112 8.57 1.82 3.82
N GLY A 113 9.07 1.03 4.76
CA GLY A 113 9.91 1.49 5.85
C GLY A 113 10.99 0.45 6.16
N LYS A 114 11.62 0.58 7.33
CA LYS A 114 12.52 -0.44 7.87
C LYS A 114 11.92 -1.10 9.10
N THR A 115 12.23 -2.38 9.28
CA THR A 115 11.91 -3.13 10.49
C THR A 115 13.09 -3.98 10.91
N ARG A 116 13.24 -4.20 12.22
CA ARG A 116 14.18 -5.16 12.80
C ARG A 116 13.46 -6.33 13.45
N ARG A 117 12.18 -6.52 13.15
CA ARG A 117 11.41 -7.62 13.70
C ARG A 117 10.59 -8.22 12.58
N SER A 118 11.00 -9.40 12.14
CA SER A 118 10.30 -10.11 11.08
C SER A 118 10.12 -11.58 11.43
N TRP A 119 8.95 -12.12 11.11
CA TRP A 119 8.58 -13.50 11.38
C TRP A 119 8.70 -14.31 10.10
N CYS A 120 9.47 -15.39 10.15
CA CYS A 120 9.62 -16.30 9.03
C CYS A 120 8.40 -17.22 8.96
N LEU A 121 7.62 -17.08 7.90
CA LEU A 121 6.32 -17.72 7.72
C LEU A 121 6.34 -18.60 6.47
N ARG A 122 5.55 -19.68 6.51
CA ARG A 122 5.28 -20.55 5.35
C ARG A 122 3.77 -20.62 5.11
N TRP A 123 3.35 -20.53 3.86
CA TRP A 123 1.94 -20.76 3.51
C TRP A 123 1.55 -22.23 3.71
N ILE A 124 0.42 -22.47 4.37
CA ILE A 124 -0.18 -23.81 4.55
C ILE A 124 -1.56 -23.91 3.89
N GLY A 125 -2.03 -22.84 3.28
CA GLY A 125 -3.30 -22.75 2.58
C GLY A 125 -3.62 -21.31 2.19
N GLN A 126 -4.77 -21.08 1.56
CA GLN A 126 -5.18 -19.74 1.14
C GLN A 126 -5.35 -18.83 2.36
N GLY A 127 -4.49 -17.82 2.48
CA GLY A 127 -4.48 -16.87 3.60
C GLY A 127 -4.16 -17.45 4.97
N LYS A 128 -3.57 -18.65 5.01
CA LYS A 128 -3.13 -19.30 6.25
C LYS A 128 -1.64 -19.56 6.17
N ALA A 129 -0.94 -19.19 7.22
CA ALA A 129 0.48 -19.44 7.35
C ALA A 129 0.78 -20.18 8.66
N GLU A 130 1.99 -20.72 8.75
CA GLU A 130 2.57 -21.19 10.00
C GLU A 130 3.93 -20.52 10.21
N LEU A 131 4.34 -20.40 11.46
CA LEU A 131 5.68 -19.94 11.82
C LEU A 131 6.69 -21.05 11.55
N ILE A 132 7.73 -20.73 10.77
CA ILE A 132 8.90 -21.61 10.62
C ILE A 132 9.78 -21.54 11.88
N SER A 133 9.81 -20.38 12.53
CA SER A 133 10.55 -20.13 13.77
C SER A 133 9.65 -19.44 14.81
N LYS A 134 9.81 -19.81 16.08
CA LYS A 134 9.16 -19.13 17.21
C LYS A 134 9.85 -17.80 17.58
N GLU A 135 11.04 -17.56 17.04
CA GLU A 135 11.80 -16.34 17.25
C GLU A 135 11.74 -15.47 16.00
N ALA A 136 11.54 -14.17 16.20
CA ALA A 136 11.63 -13.20 15.12
C ALA A 136 13.08 -13.03 14.67
N ASN A 137 13.29 -12.92 13.36
CA ASN A 137 14.55 -12.47 12.80
C ASN A 137 14.74 -10.97 13.11
N LEU A 138 15.93 -10.63 13.60
CA LEU A 138 16.28 -9.28 14.05
C LEU A 138 17.13 -8.47 13.06
N ASP A 139 17.36 -9.03 11.86
CA ASP A 139 18.07 -8.32 10.80
C ASP A 139 17.22 -7.15 10.31
N GLU A 140 17.87 -6.03 10.03
CA GLU A 140 17.20 -4.87 9.46
C GLU A 140 16.76 -5.19 8.02
N ARG A 141 15.45 -5.07 7.76
CA ARG A 141 14.82 -5.40 6.49
C ARG A 141 13.91 -4.26 6.05
N ILE A 142 13.71 -4.17 4.73
CA ILE A 142 12.67 -3.31 4.18
C ILE A 142 11.32 -3.98 4.40
N VAL A 143 10.37 -3.24 4.95
CA VAL A 143 8.99 -3.67 5.13
C VAL A 143 8.10 -2.93 4.15
N ILE A 144 7.31 -3.68 3.37
CA ILE A 144 6.18 -3.14 2.60
C ILE A 144 5.03 -2.97 3.58
N ALA A 145 4.82 -1.72 4.00
CA ALA A 145 3.81 -1.35 4.97
C ALA A 145 2.42 -1.30 4.34
N ARG A 146 2.32 -0.70 3.14
CA ARG A 146 1.06 -0.58 2.42
C ARG A 146 1.25 -0.68 0.92
N ILE A 147 0.25 -1.22 0.25
CA ILE A 147 0.13 -1.17 -1.21
C ILE A 147 -1.32 -0.94 -1.60
N TRP A 148 -1.54 -0.06 -2.57
CA TRP A 148 -2.84 0.29 -3.09
C TRP A 148 -2.76 0.57 -4.59
N ILE A 149 -3.80 0.18 -5.33
CA ILE A 149 -3.98 0.45 -6.75
C ILE A 149 -5.41 0.94 -6.96
N ALA A 150 -5.58 2.04 -7.69
CA ALA A 150 -6.86 2.61 -8.07
C ALA A 150 -7.76 1.56 -8.74
N LYS A 151 -9.07 1.59 -8.46
CA LYS A 151 -10.01 0.51 -8.76
C LYS A 151 -9.98 0.08 -10.23
N ASN A 152 -9.97 1.03 -11.17
CA ASN A 152 -9.97 0.75 -12.62
C ASN A 152 -8.65 0.17 -13.16
N TYR A 153 -7.62 0.14 -12.32
CA TYR A 153 -6.28 -0.37 -12.63
C TYR A 153 -5.95 -1.67 -11.88
N GLN A 154 -6.86 -2.12 -10.99
CA GLN A 154 -6.71 -3.41 -10.31
C GLN A 154 -6.81 -4.58 -11.29
N ARG A 155 -6.27 -5.74 -10.87
CA ARG A 155 -6.23 -6.99 -11.66
C ARG A 155 -5.43 -6.92 -12.97
N LYS A 156 -4.68 -5.84 -13.21
CA LYS A 156 -3.75 -5.70 -14.35
C LYS A 156 -2.30 -6.08 -14.01
N GLY A 157 -2.05 -6.68 -12.85
CA GLY A 157 -0.69 -7.05 -12.40
C GLY A 157 0.18 -5.89 -11.91
N LEU A 158 -0.34 -4.66 -11.88
CA LEU A 158 0.45 -3.46 -11.51
C LEU A 158 1.00 -3.48 -10.09
N ALA A 159 0.24 -4.01 -9.12
CA ALA A 159 0.72 -4.14 -7.74
C ALA A 159 1.97 -5.02 -7.63
N ARG A 160 1.98 -6.14 -8.35
CA ARG A 160 3.14 -7.05 -8.44
C ARG A 160 4.34 -6.34 -9.05
N ARG A 161 4.15 -5.70 -10.20
CA ARG A 161 5.23 -4.98 -10.90
C ARG A 161 5.78 -3.82 -10.07
N LEU A 162 4.93 -3.13 -9.32
CA LEU A 162 5.35 -2.06 -8.40
C LEU A 162 6.24 -2.61 -7.28
N ILE A 163 5.89 -3.77 -6.69
CA ILE A 163 6.75 -4.45 -5.68
C ILE A 163 8.10 -4.85 -6.30
N GLU A 164 8.09 -5.41 -7.51
CA GLU A 164 9.31 -5.82 -8.23
C GLU A 164 10.23 -4.61 -8.54
N VAL A 165 9.65 -3.46 -8.93
CA VAL A 165 10.39 -2.20 -9.11
C VAL A 165 11.01 -1.76 -7.78
N VAL A 166 10.22 -1.71 -6.71
CA VAL A 166 10.71 -1.30 -5.38
C VAL A 166 11.85 -2.20 -4.90
N ALA A 167 11.70 -3.51 -5.04
CA ALA A 167 12.75 -4.47 -4.70
C ALA A 167 14.04 -4.19 -5.48
N THR A 168 13.93 -3.94 -6.79
CA THR A 168 15.08 -3.61 -7.65
C THR A 168 15.74 -2.29 -7.24
N THR A 169 14.96 -1.22 -7.05
CA THR A 169 15.45 0.11 -6.65
C THR A 169 16.17 0.06 -5.30
N GLU A 170 15.63 -0.69 -4.36
CA GLU A 170 16.18 -0.84 -3.00
C GLU A 170 17.21 -1.99 -2.88
N LYS A 171 17.58 -2.60 -4.01
CA LYS A 171 18.57 -3.70 -4.09
C LYS A 171 18.24 -4.88 -3.17
N GLN A 172 16.96 -5.24 -3.12
CA GLN A 172 16.43 -6.39 -2.40
C GLN A 172 15.85 -7.40 -3.37
N GLU A 173 15.78 -8.66 -2.93
CA GLU A 173 14.93 -9.66 -3.56
C GLU A 173 13.53 -9.58 -2.96
N VAL A 174 12.49 -9.79 -3.78
CA VAL A 174 11.08 -9.80 -3.31
C VAL A 174 10.85 -10.83 -2.19
N SER A 175 11.56 -11.96 -2.24
CA SER A 175 11.58 -13.02 -1.22
C SER A 175 12.21 -12.58 0.12
N ASN A 176 13.09 -11.58 0.09
CA ASN A 176 13.81 -11.09 1.26
C ASN A 176 13.16 -9.87 1.92
N MET A 177 12.16 -9.28 1.28
CA MET A 177 11.36 -8.19 1.85
C MET A 177 10.42 -8.71 2.94
N THR A 178 10.14 -7.84 3.90
CA THR A 178 9.12 -8.06 4.93
C THR A 178 7.81 -7.44 4.50
N TYR A 179 6.69 -8.06 4.87
CA TYR A 179 5.34 -7.58 4.54
C TYR A 179 4.56 -7.30 5.82
N GLN A 180 4.01 -6.10 5.95
CA GLN A 180 3.25 -5.73 7.14
C GLN A 180 1.91 -6.47 7.18
N LEU A 181 1.64 -7.11 8.31
CA LEU A 181 0.37 -7.72 8.65
C LEU A 181 -0.58 -6.66 9.23
N ARG A 182 -1.90 -6.76 9.06
CA ARG A 182 -2.68 -7.84 8.40
C ARG A 182 -2.88 -7.59 6.90
N PHE A 183 -3.19 -8.64 6.16
CA PHE A 183 -3.52 -8.53 4.74
C PHE A 183 -5.03 -8.47 4.48
N THR A 184 -5.42 -7.69 3.47
CA THR A 184 -6.72 -7.88 2.81
C THR A 184 -6.71 -9.17 1.99
N ALA A 185 -7.88 -9.71 1.63
CA ALA A 185 -7.95 -10.91 0.77
C ALA A 185 -7.20 -10.73 -0.57
N ALA A 186 -7.22 -9.53 -1.15
CA ALA A 186 -6.46 -9.22 -2.36
C ALA A 186 -4.94 -9.18 -2.08
N GLY A 187 -4.53 -8.59 -0.96
CA GLY A 187 -3.14 -8.58 -0.50
C GLY A 187 -2.60 -10.00 -0.27
N THR A 188 -3.37 -10.86 0.41
CA THR A 188 -3.04 -12.27 0.59
C THR A 188 -2.77 -12.97 -0.74
N CYS A 189 -3.69 -12.86 -1.71
CA CYS A 189 -3.49 -13.50 -3.02
C CYS A 189 -2.25 -12.94 -3.74
N LEU A 190 -1.97 -11.63 -3.61
CA LEU A 190 -0.79 -11.00 -4.19
C LEU A 190 0.50 -11.55 -3.57
N ILE A 191 0.61 -11.56 -2.24
CA ILE A 191 1.82 -12.02 -1.55
C ILE A 191 2.02 -13.52 -1.77
N GLN A 192 0.97 -14.34 -1.71
CA GLN A 192 1.05 -15.78 -2.04
C GLN A 192 1.54 -16.03 -3.47
N ALA A 193 1.17 -15.19 -4.43
CA ALA A 193 1.64 -15.32 -5.81
C ALA A 193 3.10 -14.83 -6.00
N LEU A 194 3.56 -13.89 -5.18
CA LEU A 194 4.92 -13.34 -5.22
C LEU A 194 5.93 -14.24 -4.51
N VAL A 195 5.55 -14.76 -3.34
CA VAL A 195 6.40 -15.55 -2.45
C VAL A 195 5.63 -16.79 -1.98
N PRO A 196 5.50 -17.82 -2.84
CA PRO A 196 4.62 -18.97 -2.60
C PRO A 196 5.09 -19.92 -1.51
N ASP A 197 6.39 -19.90 -1.18
CA ASP A 197 6.99 -20.79 -0.21
C ASP A 197 7.11 -20.09 1.16
N THR A 198 8.30 -19.55 1.42
CA THR A 198 8.66 -18.87 2.67
C THR A 198 8.73 -17.37 2.45
N TRP A 199 8.29 -16.60 3.45
CA TRP A 199 8.27 -15.14 3.41
C TRP A 199 8.39 -14.55 4.81
N TYR A 200 8.58 -13.23 4.90
CA TYR A 200 8.74 -12.51 6.15
C TYR A 200 7.55 -11.60 6.44
N GLY A 201 6.89 -11.77 7.59
CA GLY A 201 5.82 -10.89 8.06
C GLY A 201 6.27 -9.98 9.20
N ASP A 202 5.77 -8.75 9.26
CA ASP A 202 5.90 -7.87 10.44
C ASP A 202 4.52 -7.49 10.96
N GLY A 203 4.31 -7.63 12.27
CA GLY A 203 3.04 -7.42 12.92
C GLY A 203 3.16 -7.66 14.43
N ASP A 204 2.14 -7.25 15.17
CA ASP A 204 2.04 -7.59 16.58
C ASP A 204 1.53 -9.03 16.79
N ALA A 205 1.35 -9.43 18.06
CA ALA A 205 0.88 -10.76 18.39
C ALA A 205 -0.53 -11.04 17.83
N PHE A 206 -1.41 -10.02 17.77
CA PHE A 206 -2.77 -10.17 17.23
C PHE A 206 -2.75 -10.28 15.72
N ASP A 207 -1.87 -9.54 15.03
CA ASP A 207 -1.72 -9.63 13.59
C ASP A 207 -1.18 -10.99 13.14
N LEU A 208 -0.24 -11.56 13.91
CA LEU A 208 0.23 -12.93 13.71
C LEU A 208 -0.88 -13.93 13.99
N GLN A 209 -1.62 -13.74 15.07
CA GLN A 209 -2.71 -14.63 15.44
C GLN A 209 -3.73 -14.77 14.29
N ASP A 210 -4.09 -13.66 13.64
CA ASP A 210 -5.00 -13.63 12.50
C ASP A 210 -4.57 -14.51 11.32
N ILE A 211 -3.27 -14.64 11.06
CA ILE A 211 -2.74 -15.45 9.95
C ILE A 211 -2.43 -16.89 10.35
N LEU A 212 -2.24 -17.16 11.65
CA LEU A 212 -1.92 -18.47 12.21
C LEU A 212 -3.17 -19.29 12.62
N GLU A 213 -4.25 -18.65 13.10
CA GLU A 213 -5.38 -19.31 13.80
C GLU A 213 -6.50 -19.91 12.93
N ARG A 214 -6.17 -20.44 11.76
CA ARG A 214 -7.14 -21.27 11.01
C ARG A 214 -6.68 -22.71 10.81
N SER A 215 -5.87 -23.23 11.73
CA SER A 215 -5.32 -24.59 11.66
C SER A 215 -5.90 -25.55 12.71
N SER A 216 -7.05 -25.21 13.29
CA SER A 216 -7.85 -26.11 14.14
C SER A 216 -9.08 -26.64 13.43
#